data_AF-A0A973P711-F1
#
_entry.id   AF-A0A973P711-F1
#
_cell.length_a   1.000
_cell.length_b   1.000
_cell.length_c   1.000
_cell.angle_alpha   90.00
_cell.angle_beta   90.00
_cell.angle_gamma   90.00
#
_symmetry.space_group_name_H-M   'P 1'
#
loop_
_entity.id
_entity.type
_entity.pdbx_description
1 polymer ?
#
loop_
_entity_poly.entity_id
_entity_poly.type
_entity_poly.pdbx_seq_one_letter_code
_entity_poly.pdbx_strand_id
1 'polypeptide(L)'
;MSDTPRFAAAGAALLRVPAAPVARAAHTTAYDEDDAALLRETLRDPLLREALEVSSDSLTGILGRVEDGRPVEAAKRRRAVMATTRYLLRMSGRPTPFGLLAGVAPASFGESAKVRLGRAHTKGVRPDAGWLNALLTDWERDPRVRRRLRVVANDLCVVRGDRLVLPYVRRGGADSGKGAKELSVRHSEPVRLAMEWAARPIPYAELLDRLKTAFPRVSEQVVETMTGQLVERDVLLTDLRPPLSTADPLAYVLERVAAVDGLEEAARLREIGAALARYAACPPGEGRPVWGSAVAAMR
;
A
#
# COMPACT_ATOMS: atom_id res chain seq x y z
N MET A 1 5.81 42.98 -28.90
CA MET A 1 5.30 41.64 -28.53
C MET A 1 5.55 41.47 -27.05
N SER A 2 4.55 41.11 -26.24
CA SER A 2 4.72 40.92 -24.79
C SER A 2 5.79 39.86 -24.53
N ASP A 3 6.86 40.26 -23.85
CA ASP A 3 8.02 39.42 -23.48
C ASP A 3 7.72 38.44 -22.33
N THR A 4 6.44 38.30 -21.97
CA THR A 4 6.00 37.43 -20.90
C THR A 4 6.10 35.95 -21.34
N PRO A 5 6.89 35.12 -20.66
CA PRO A 5 7.00 33.71 -21.02
C PRO A 5 5.65 33.01 -20.83
N ARG A 6 5.23 32.24 -21.86
CA ARG A 6 3.97 31.46 -21.84
C ARG A 6 3.97 30.34 -20.81
N PHE A 7 5.15 29.93 -20.35
CA PHE A 7 5.34 28.92 -19.32
C PHE A 7 6.44 29.38 -18.36
N ALA A 8 6.16 29.31 -17.06
CA ALA A 8 7.14 29.48 -16.00
C ALA A 8 7.33 28.13 -15.29
N ALA A 9 8.58 27.73 -15.08
CA ALA A 9 8.88 26.54 -14.30
C ALA A 9 8.47 26.75 -12.83
N ALA A 10 7.95 25.72 -12.17
CA ALA A 10 7.48 25.77 -10.78
C ALA A 10 8.62 25.94 -9.72
N GLY A 11 9.82 26.34 -10.13
CA GLY A 11 11.01 26.52 -9.26
C GLY A 11 11.64 25.22 -8.73
N ALA A 12 10.91 24.10 -8.80
CA ALA A 12 11.34 22.80 -8.29
C ALA A 12 11.22 21.70 -9.35
N ALA A 13 12.05 20.67 -9.20
CA ALA A 13 12.07 19.47 -10.00
C ALA A 13 12.31 18.24 -9.12
N LEU A 14 11.96 17.06 -9.62
CA LEU A 14 12.24 15.78 -8.98
C LEU A 14 13.30 15.04 -9.79
N LEU A 15 14.49 14.89 -9.21
CA LEU A 15 15.54 14.05 -9.77
C LEU A 15 15.25 12.59 -9.42
N ARG A 16 15.32 11.71 -10.43
CA ARG A 16 15.18 10.25 -10.26
C ARG A 16 16.47 9.58 -10.67
N VAL A 17 17.04 8.74 -9.81
CA VAL A 17 18.39 8.17 -10.01
C VAL A 17 18.37 6.67 -9.71
N PRO A 18 18.98 5.81 -10.56
CA PRO A 18 19.20 4.40 -10.23
C PRO A 18 20.08 4.28 -8.97
N ALA A 19 19.87 3.24 -8.17
CA ALA A 19 20.60 3.04 -6.92
C ALA A 19 22.03 2.52 -7.12
N ALA A 20 22.37 2.04 -8.32
CA ALA A 20 23.71 1.60 -8.69
C ALA A 20 24.25 2.39 -9.89
N PRO A 21 25.58 2.57 -9.99
CA PRO A 21 26.22 3.09 -11.19
C PRO A 21 26.06 2.14 -12.39
N VAL A 22 25.96 2.70 -13.59
CA VAL A 22 25.85 1.92 -14.84
C VAL A 22 27.01 0.93 -15.04
N ALA A 23 28.20 1.23 -14.51
CA ALA A 23 29.36 0.33 -14.56
C ALA A 23 29.06 -1.05 -13.96
N ARG A 24 28.15 -1.15 -12.98
CA ARG A 24 27.76 -2.45 -12.41
C ARG A 24 27.05 -3.36 -13.40
N ALA A 25 26.43 -2.82 -14.45
CA ALA A 25 25.84 -3.60 -15.53
C ALA A 25 26.88 -4.35 -16.37
N ALA A 26 28.14 -3.88 -16.42
CA ALA A 26 29.18 -4.50 -17.23
C ALA A 26 29.51 -5.93 -16.77
N HIS A 27 29.25 -6.28 -15.51
CA HIS A 27 29.49 -7.61 -14.96
C HIS A 27 28.39 -8.64 -15.31
N THR A 28 27.40 -8.27 -16.12
CA THR A 28 26.25 -9.13 -16.45
C THR A 28 26.38 -9.91 -17.76
N THR A 29 27.50 -9.77 -18.47
CA THR A 29 27.72 -10.36 -19.81
C THR A 29 28.54 -11.65 -19.80
N ALA A 30 28.98 -12.15 -18.65
CA ALA A 30 29.69 -13.43 -18.54
C ALA A 30 28.67 -14.58 -18.39
N TYR A 31 28.51 -15.37 -19.45
CA TYR A 31 27.51 -16.45 -19.54
C TYR A 31 28.09 -17.86 -19.39
N ASP A 32 29.39 -18.00 -19.15
CA ASP A 32 30.09 -19.30 -19.06
C ASP A 32 30.40 -19.77 -17.63
N GLU A 33 29.90 -19.07 -16.61
CA GLU A 33 30.16 -19.39 -15.20
C GLU A 33 29.09 -20.33 -14.61
N ASP A 34 29.47 -21.09 -13.58
CA ASP A 34 28.52 -21.82 -12.72
C ASP A 34 27.46 -20.85 -12.18
N ASP A 35 26.20 -21.01 -12.62
CA ASP A 35 25.03 -20.24 -12.18
C ASP A 35 25.00 -20.00 -10.66
N ALA A 36 25.40 -21.01 -9.86
CA ALA A 36 25.39 -20.88 -8.41
C ALA A 36 26.53 -20.00 -7.90
N ALA A 37 27.72 -20.09 -8.52
CA ALA A 37 28.84 -19.20 -8.22
C ALA A 37 28.52 -17.75 -8.60
N LEU A 38 27.96 -17.53 -9.81
CA LEU A 38 27.54 -16.21 -10.27
C LEU A 38 26.49 -15.57 -9.35
N LEU A 39 25.48 -16.35 -8.92
CA LEU A 39 24.51 -15.89 -7.94
C LEU A 39 25.20 -15.55 -6.62
N ARG A 40 26.00 -16.44 -6.03
CA ARG A 40 26.68 -16.17 -4.76
C ARG A 40 27.53 -14.91 -4.82
N GLU A 41 28.27 -14.70 -5.91
CA GLU A 41 29.07 -13.49 -6.10
C GLU A 41 28.19 -12.24 -6.17
N THR A 42 27.15 -12.28 -7.00
CA THR A 42 26.23 -11.15 -7.18
C THR A 42 25.51 -10.78 -5.87
N LEU A 43 25.14 -11.76 -5.06
CA LEU A 43 24.44 -11.58 -3.79
C LEU A 43 25.34 -11.09 -2.65
N ARG A 44 26.67 -11.01 -2.85
CA ARG A 44 27.57 -10.36 -1.87
C ARG A 44 27.32 -8.87 -1.73
N ASP A 45 26.71 -8.22 -2.73
CA ASP A 45 26.29 -6.84 -2.61
C ASP A 45 25.06 -6.73 -1.69
N PRO A 46 25.23 -6.17 -0.47
CA PRO A 46 24.15 -6.14 0.51
C PRO A 46 22.96 -5.29 0.05
N LEU A 47 23.21 -4.22 -0.71
CA LEU A 47 22.14 -3.36 -1.23
C LEU A 47 21.31 -4.06 -2.30
N LEU A 48 21.95 -4.71 -3.27
CA LEU A 48 21.23 -5.51 -4.26
C LEU A 48 20.44 -6.62 -3.58
N ARG A 49 21.04 -7.31 -2.62
CA ARG A 49 20.37 -8.41 -1.92
C ARG A 49 19.13 -7.94 -1.16
N GLU A 50 19.19 -6.83 -0.43
CA GLU A 50 18.02 -6.21 0.22
C GLU A 50 16.98 -5.76 -0.82
N ALA A 51 17.42 -5.14 -1.93
CA ALA A 51 16.51 -4.69 -2.98
C ALA A 51 15.72 -5.84 -3.61
N LEU A 52 16.34 -7.00 -3.79
CA LEU A 52 15.68 -8.22 -4.29
C LEU A 52 14.63 -8.73 -3.28
N GLU A 53 14.93 -8.70 -1.97
CA GLU A 53 14.00 -9.14 -0.91
C GLU A 53 12.73 -8.30 -0.86
N VAL A 54 12.88 -6.98 -1.01
CA VAL A 54 11.75 -6.05 -1.05
C VAL A 54 10.96 -6.19 -2.36
N SER A 55 11.64 -6.51 -3.46
CA SER A 55 11.03 -6.49 -4.80
C SER A 55 10.34 -7.80 -5.19
N SER A 56 10.75 -8.95 -4.64
CA SER A 56 10.27 -10.25 -5.09
C SER A 56 10.41 -11.36 -4.05
N ASP A 57 9.33 -11.65 -3.33
CA ASP A 57 9.28 -12.74 -2.35
C ASP A 57 9.57 -14.12 -2.96
N SER A 58 9.03 -14.37 -4.17
CA SER A 58 9.25 -15.64 -4.89
C SER A 58 10.72 -15.85 -5.29
N LEU A 59 11.47 -14.78 -5.51
CA LEU A 59 12.91 -14.85 -5.78
C LEU A 59 13.70 -15.06 -4.49
N THR A 60 13.35 -14.35 -3.41
CA THR A 60 14.01 -14.43 -2.09
C THR A 60 14.19 -15.86 -1.59
N GLY A 61 13.13 -16.68 -1.67
CA GLY A 61 13.20 -18.07 -1.22
C GLY A 61 14.18 -18.93 -2.01
N ILE A 62 14.35 -18.66 -3.31
CA ILE A 62 15.34 -19.36 -4.15
C ILE A 62 16.74 -18.87 -3.83
N LEU A 63 16.94 -17.55 -3.68
CA LEU A 63 18.24 -16.96 -3.37
C LEU A 63 18.77 -17.46 -2.02
N GLY A 64 17.93 -17.50 -0.98
CA GLY A 64 18.31 -18.03 0.33
C GLY A 64 18.77 -19.49 0.28
N ARG A 65 18.10 -20.34 -0.51
CA ARG A 65 18.56 -21.73 -0.71
C ARG A 65 19.94 -21.81 -1.36
N VAL A 66 20.22 -20.95 -2.33
CA VAL A 66 21.53 -20.91 -3.02
C VAL A 66 22.63 -20.42 -2.07
N GLU A 67 22.34 -19.40 -1.24
CA GLU A 67 23.24 -18.90 -0.19
C GLU A 67 23.57 -19.98 0.85
N ASP A 68 22.55 -20.74 1.28
CA ASP A 68 22.69 -21.84 2.25
C ASP A 68 23.35 -23.11 1.67
N GLY A 69 23.70 -23.12 0.37
CA GLY A 69 24.21 -24.32 -0.32
C GLY A 69 23.18 -25.45 -0.46
N ARG A 70 21.89 -25.17 -0.26
CA ARG A 70 20.81 -26.15 -0.41
C ARG A 70 20.56 -26.44 -1.90
N PRO A 71 20.25 -27.69 -2.28
CA PRO A 71 20.06 -28.06 -3.68
C PRO A 71 18.88 -27.29 -4.28
N VAL A 72 19.06 -26.74 -5.48
CA VAL A 72 18.03 -26.07 -6.28
C VAL A 72 18.07 -26.65 -7.69
N GLU A 73 16.89 -27.00 -8.20
CA GLU A 73 16.69 -27.50 -9.57
C GLU A 73 17.32 -26.55 -10.61
N ALA A 74 18.02 -27.09 -11.60
CA ALA A 74 18.78 -26.30 -12.59
C ALA A 74 17.92 -25.25 -13.31
N ALA A 75 16.70 -25.61 -13.71
CA ALA A 75 15.78 -24.68 -14.36
C ALA A 75 15.34 -23.52 -13.45
N LYS A 76 15.17 -23.76 -12.14
CA LYS A 76 14.85 -22.71 -11.15
C LYS A 76 16.05 -21.81 -10.90
N ARG A 77 17.24 -22.39 -10.82
CA ARG A 77 18.50 -21.65 -10.64
C ARG A 77 18.78 -20.72 -11.83
N ARG A 78 18.69 -21.23 -13.07
CA ARG A 78 18.85 -20.41 -14.27
C ARG A 78 17.83 -19.27 -14.35
N ARG A 79 16.57 -19.51 -13.97
CA ARG A 79 15.56 -18.44 -13.84
C ARG A 79 15.93 -17.41 -12.79
N ALA A 80 16.50 -17.82 -11.65
CA ALA A 80 16.96 -16.92 -10.60
C ALA A 80 18.16 -16.07 -11.06
N VAL A 81 19.12 -16.65 -11.79
CA VAL A 81 20.21 -15.89 -12.45
C VAL A 81 19.60 -14.81 -13.36
N MET A 82 18.76 -15.20 -14.32
CA MET A 82 18.14 -14.24 -15.24
C MET A 82 17.34 -13.14 -14.52
N ALA A 83 16.59 -13.50 -13.47
CA ALA A 83 15.83 -12.52 -12.68
C ALA A 83 16.75 -11.55 -11.95
N THR A 84 17.77 -12.06 -11.28
CA THR A 84 18.77 -11.27 -10.54
C THR A 84 19.51 -10.32 -11.48
N THR A 85 19.95 -10.81 -12.64
CA THR A 85 20.59 -10.00 -13.69
C THR A 85 19.66 -8.87 -14.16
N ARG A 86 18.38 -9.14 -14.43
CA ARG A 86 17.42 -8.09 -14.80
C ARG A 86 17.25 -7.04 -13.71
N TYR A 87 17.25 -7.44 -12.44
CA TYR A 87 17.18 -6.51 -11.32
C TYR A 87 18.45 -5.65 -11.20
N LEU A 88 19.64 -6.23 -11.37
CA LEU A 88 20.90 -5.50 -11.38
C LEU A 88 20.97 -4.49 -12.54
N LEU A 89 20.58 -4.91 -13.75
CA LEU A 89 20.48 -4.01 -14.91
C LEU A 89 19.50 -2.86 -14.65
N ARG A 90 18.34 -3.16 -14.04
CA ARG A 90 17.37 -2.14 -13.64
C ARG A 90 17.96 -1.17 -12.63
N MET A 91 18.60 -1.69 -11.58
CA MET A 91 19.23 -0.91 -10.51
C MET A 91 20.35 0.00 -11.01
N SER A 92 20.98 -0.38 -12.13
CA SER A 92 22.13 0.33 -12.70
C SER A 92 21.77 1.29 -13.82
N GLY A 93 20.63 1.11 -14.49
CA GLY A 93 20.30 1.84 -15.72
C GLY A 93 18.91 2.45 -15.80
N ARG A 94 17.95 2.05 -14.94
CA ARG A 94 16.57 2.55 -15.02
C ARG A 94 16.23 3.47 -13.85
N PRO A 95 16.06 4.78 -14.07
CA PRO A 95 15.80 5.74 -12.99
C PRO A 95 14.37 5.70 -12.45
N THR A 96 13.48 4.80 -12.91
CA THR A 96 12.10 4.73 -12.42
C THR A 96 12.05 4.22 -10.96
N PRO A 97 11.63 5.03 -9.97
CA PRO A 97 11.62 4.65 -8.55
C PRO A 97 10.84 3.37 -8.33
N PHE A 98 11.47 2.39 -7.69
CA PHE A 98 10.87 1.10 -7.39
C PHE A 98 11.68 0.40 -6.29
N GLY A 99 11.07 0.20 -5.12
CA GLY A 99 11.74 -0.36 -3.95
C GLY A 99 13.07 0.35 -3.67
N LEU A 100 14.15 -0.43 -3.57
CA LEU A 100 15.51 0.08 -3.36
C LEU A 100 16.35 0.16 -4.66
N LEU A 101 15.74 -0.04 -5.83
CA LEU A 101 16.48 -0.07 -7.10
C LEU A 101 16.74 1.32 -7.69
N ALA A 102 15.95 2.32 -7.28
CA ALA A 102 16.09 3.71 -7.69
C ALA A 102 15.45 4.63 -6.65
N GLY A 103 16.03 5.81 -6.47
CA GLY A 103 15.58 6.82 -5.51
C GLY A 103 15.12 8.11 -6.17
N VAL A 104 14.66 9.04 -5.33
CA VAL A 104 14.29 10.39 -5.73
C VAL A 104 14.99 11.43 -4.86
N ALA A 105 15.24 12.60 -5.41
CA ALA A 105 15.77 13.76 -4.69
C ALA A 105 15.14 15.06 -5.23
N PRO A 106 14.92 16.07 -4.37
CA PRO A 106 14.52 17.39 -4.85
C PRO A 106 15.65 18.02 -5.65
N ALA A 107 15.29 18.79 -6.68
CA ALA A 107 16.18 19.63 -7.46
C ALA A 107 15.54 21.01 -7.65
N SER A 108 16.37 22.03 -7.84
CA SER A 108 15.93 23.41 -8.09
C SER A 108 16.69 23.99 -9.28
N PHE A 109 16.07 24.95 -9.96
CA PHE A 109 16.72 25.69 -11.03
C PHE A 109 17.62 26.79 -10.43
N GLY A 110 18.78 27.01 -11.04
CA GLY A 110 19.73 28.04 -10.63
C GLY A 110 20.67 28.40 -11.77
N GLU A 111 21.53 29.38 -11.57
CA GLU A 111 22.43 29.92 -12.61
C GLU A 111 23.48 28.92 -13.10
N SER A 112 23.80 27.91 -12.29
CA SER A 112 24.79 26.87 -12.62
C SER A 112 24.34 25.48 -12.18
N ALA A 113 24.70 24.47 -12.96
CA ALA A 113 24.43 23.08 -12.65
C ALA A 113 25.34 22.61 -11.50
N LYS A 114 24.74 22.13 -10.40
CA LYS A 114 25.44 21.56 -9.25
C LYS A 114 24.81 20.21 -8.92
N VAL A 115 25.64 19.17 -8.81
CA VAL A 115 25.18 17.82 -8.49
C VAL A 115 25.96 17.31 -7.30
N ARG A 116 25.25 16.83 -6.28
CA ARG A 116 25.82 16.12 -5.15
C ARG A 116 25.02 14.86 -4.88
N LEU A 117 25.64 13.71 -5.11
CA LEU A 117 25.11 12.41 -4.71
C LEU A 117 25.84 11.99 -3.44
N GLY A 118 25.19 12.16 -2.30
CA GLY A 118 25.69 11.70 -1.01
C GLY A 118 25.35 10.23 -0.76
N ARG A 119 25.75 9.70 0.41
CA ARG A 119 25.44 8.33 0.86
C ARG A 119 24.30 8.26 1.88
N ALA A 120 23.83 9.40 2.37
CA ALA A 120 22.77 9.52 3.37
C ALA A 120 21.37 9.33 2.76
N HIS A 121 21.16 8.18 2.11
CA HIS A 121 19.87 7.81 1.54
C HIS A 121 18.95 7.27 2.64
N THR A 122 17.68 7.66 2.61
CA THR A 122 16.65 7.21 3.55
C THR A 122 15.59 6.36 2.84
N LYS A 123 14.93 5.47 3.59
CA LYS A 123 13.84 4.63 3.07
C LYS A 123 12.47 5.21 3.42
N GLY A 124 11.58 5.28 2.44
CA GLY A 124 10.15 5.45 2.67
C GLY A 124 9.48 4.08 2.75
N VAL A 125 9.04 3.67 3.93
CA VAL A 125 8.47 2.33 4.16
C VAL A 125 7.01 2.46 4.53
N ARG A 126 6.15 1.71 3.85
CA ARG A 126 4.72 1.61 4.11
C ARG A 126 4.28 0.15 3.92
N PRO A 127 3.24 -0.31 4.64
CA PRO A 127 2.64 -1.61 4.34
C PRO A 127 2.06 -1.61 2.92
N ASP A 128 1.94 -2.81 2.34
CA ASP A 128 1.19 -2.96 1.10
C ASP A 128 -0.26 -2.48 1.28
N ALA A 129 -0.73 -1.67 0.34
CA ALA A 129 -2.06 -1.09 0.43
C ALA A 129 -3.16 -2.15 0.26
N GLY A 130 -2.92 -3.21 -0.52
CA GLY A 130 -3.85 -4.32 -0.65
C GLY A 130 -3.99 -5.10 0.65
N TRP A 131 -2.86 -5.45 1.27
CA TRP A 131 -2.80 -6.10 2.59
C TRP A 131 -3.52 -5.27 3.66
N LEU A 132 -3.21 -3.98 3.77
CA LEU A 132 -3.85 -3.12 4.77
C LEU A 132 -5.37 -3.02 4.50
N ASN A 133 -5.77 -2.82 3.25
CA ASN A 133 -7.20 -2.75 2.91
C ASN A 133 -7.97 -4.03 3.21
N ALA A 134 -7.35 -5.21 3.11
CA ALA A 134 -7.98 -6.47 3.50
C ALA A 134 -8.28 -6.49 5.01
N LEU A 135 -7.28 -6.15 5.84
CA LEU A 135 -7.44 -6.04 7.29
C LEU A 135 -8.54 -5.03 7.67
N LEU A 136 -8.52 -3.83 7.06
CA LEU A 136 -9.52 -2.80 7.35
C LEU A 136 -10.94 -3.21 6.95
N THR A 137 -11.08 -3.99 5.88
CA THR A 137 -12.39 -4.51 5.45
C THR A 137 -12.98 -5.45 6.49
N ASP A 138 -12.16 -6.28 7.14
CA ASP A 138 -12.61 -7.16 8.21
C ASP A 138 -12.96 -6.38 9.48
N TRP A 139 -12.19 -5.35 9.82
CA TRP A 139 -12.52 -4.48 10.95
C TRP A 139 -13.79 -3.67 10.72
N GLU A 140 -14.04 -3.21 9.49
CA GLU A 140 -15.30 -2.55 9.12
C GLU A 140 -16.51 -3.46 9.26
N ARG A 141 -16.35 -4.80 9.31
CA ARG A 141 -17.43 -5.76 9.61
C ARG A 141 -17.73 -5.90 11.09
N ASP A 142 -16.86 -5.45 11.98
CA ASP A 142 -17.10 -5.46 13.42
C ASP A 142 -17.95 -4.25 13.87
N PRO A 143 -19.15 -4.46 14.44
CA PRO A 143 -19.97 -3.38 15.00
C PRO A 143 -19.25 -2.53 16.06
N ARG A 144 -18.37 -3.13 16.86
CA ARG A 144 -17.59 -2.44 17.91
C ARG A 144 -16.67 -1.39 17.30
N VAL A 145 -16.07 -1.71 16.15
CA VAL A 145 -15.24 -0.79 15.39
C VAL A 145 -16.11 0.29 14.75
N ARG A 146 -17.14 -0.08 13.97
CA ARG A 146 -18.00 0.88 13.26
C ARG A 146 -18.58 1.95 14.19
N ARG A 147 -19.05 1.58 15.38
CA ARG A 147 -19.61 2.51 16.38
C ARG A 147 -18.64 3.62 16.80
N ARG A 148 -17.32 3.44 16.64
CA ARG A 148 -16.28 4.45 16.95
C ARG A 148 -15.89 5.32 15.76
N LEU A 149 -16.34 4.97 14.55
CA LEU A 149 -15.96 5.65 13.32
C LEU A 149 -16.94 6.76 12.95
N ARG A 150 -16.51 7.59 12.00
CA ARG A 150 -17.42 8.45 11.23
C ARG A 150 -17.75 7.78 9.92
N VAL A 151 -18.93 8.10 9.41
CA VAL A 151 -19.46 7.58 8.16
C VAL A 151 -19.93 8.71 7.27
N VAL A 152 -19.75 8.56 5.97
CA VAL A 152 -20.19 9.51 4.94
C VAL A 152 -20.83 8.73 3.78
N ALA A 153 -21.84 9.32 3.15
CA ALA A 153 -22.42 8.80 1.92
C ALA A 153 -21.39 8.77 0.80
N ASN A 154 -21.33 7.68 0.05
CA ASN A 154 -20.54 7.61 -1.17
C ASN A 154 -21.18 8.49 -2.24
N ASP A 155 -20.47 9.55 -2.64
CA ASP A 155 -20.93 10.54 -3.62
C ASP A 155 -20.99 10.02 -5.06
N LEU A 156 -20.50 8.80 -5.30
CA LEU A 156 -20.67 8.08 -6.56
C LEU A 156 -22.03 7.36 -6.66
N CYS A 157 -22.78 7.24 -5.56
CA CYS A 157 -24.10 6.63 -5.60
C CYS A 157 -25.12 7.53 -6.31
N VAL A 158 -25.88 6.95 -7.24
CA VAL A 158 -26.94 7.63 -7.99
C VAL A 158 -28.28 6.92 -7.82
N VAL A 159 -29.36 7.70 -7.74
CA VAL A 159 -30.72 7.14 -7.68
C VAL A 159 -31.22 6.88 -9.10
N ARG A 160 -31.71 5.66 -9.36
CA ARG A 160 -32.35 5.26 -10.61
C ARG A 160 -33.68 4.58 -10.29
N GLY A 161 -34.79 5.32 -10.41
CA GLY A 161 -36.11 4.83 -10.00
C GLY A 161 -36.14 4.53 -8.49
N ASP A 162 -36.50 3.29 -8.14
CA ASP A 162 -36.54 2.81 -6.75
C ASP A 162 -35.22 2.20 -6.26
N ARG A 163 -34.12 2.42 -6.99
CA ARG A 163 -32.79 1.84 -6.72
C ARG A 163 -31.75 2.91 -6.44
N LEU A 164 -30.87 2.62 -5.49
CA LEU A 164 -29.63 3.34 -5.26
C LEU A 164 -28.50 2.52 -5.88
N VAL A 165 -27.77 3.13 -6.79
CA VAL A 165 -26.80 2.46 -7.66
C VAL A 165 -25.41 3.01 -7.44
N LEU A 166 -24.46 2.13 -7.15
CA LEU A 166 -23.03 2.43 -7.15
C LEU A 166 -22.42 1.87 -8.45
N PRO A 167 -22.06 2.73 -9.43
CA PRO A 167 -21.61 2.28 -10.75
C PRO A 167 -20.23 1.59 -10.72
N TYR A 168 -19.42 1.84 -9.70
CA TYR A 168 -18.07 1.29 -9.56
C TYR A 168 -17.89 0.66 -8.19
N VAL A 169 -18.03 -0.67 -8.12
CA VAL A 169 -17.73 -1.42 -6.91
C VAL A 169 -16.22 -1.66 -6.82
N ARG A 170 -15.64 -1.39 -5.66
CA ARG A 170 -14.25 -1.73 -5.35
C ARG A 170 -14.05 -3.24 -5.49
N ARG A 171 -13.06 -3.66 -6.28
CA ARG A 171 -12.69 -5.07 -6.39
C ARG A 171 -11.95 -5.50 -5.11
N GLY A 172 -12.51 -6.46 -4.37
CA GLY A 172 -11.84 -7.12 -3.25
C GLY A 172 -11.31 -8.50 -3.66
N GLY A 173 -10.05 -8.80 -3.35
CA GLY A 173 -9.47 -10.15 -3.44
C GLY A 173 -9.23 -10.72 -4.85
N ALA A 174 -8.67 -11.94 -4.88
CA ALA A 174 -8.10 -12.62 -6.06
C ALA A 174 -9.12 -13.03 -7.14
N ASP A 175 -10.42 -12.89 -6.89
CA ASP A 175 -11.48 -13.26 -7.84
C ASP A 175 -12.15 -12.02 -8.44
N SER A 176 -11.41 -11.33 -9.32
CA SER A 176 -11.96 -10.23 -10.10
C SER A 176 -12.11 -10.64 -11.57
N GLY A 177 -13.27 -11.20 -11.90
CA GLY A 177 -13.71 -11.34 -13.29
C GLY A 177 -13.54 -10.03 -14.08
N LYS A 178 -13.29 -10.15 -15.39
CA LYS A 178 -13.00 -9.03 -16.29
C LYS A 178 -14.26 -8.21 -16.61
N GLY A 179 -14.74 -7.39 -15.68
CA GLY A 179 -15.82 -6.43 -15.93
C GLY A 179 -15.99 -5.39 -14.82
N ALA A 180 -16.47 -4.20 -15.15
CA ALA A 180 -16.99 -3.26 -14.15
C ALA A 180 -18.24 -3.90 -13.52
N LYS A 181 -18.29 -3.99 -12.19
CA LYS A 181 -19.47 -4.48 -11.46
C LYS A 181 -20.21 -3.27 -10.92
N GLU A 182 -21.49 -3.20 -11.24
CA GLU A 182 -22.44 -2.25 -10.65
C GLU A 182 -23.08 -2.92 -9.42
N LEU A 183 -23.25 -2.15 -8.35
CA LEU A 183 -24.07 -2.55 -7.21
C LEU A 183 -25.38 -1.77 -7.25
N SER A 184 -26.49 -2.46 -7.03
CA SER A 184 -27.81 -1.86 -6.91
C SER A 184 -28.48 -2.35 -5.64
N VAL A 185 -28.88 -1.42 -4.77
CA VAL A 185 -29.70 -1.70 -3.58
C VAL A 185 -31.03 -0.97 -3.68
N ARG A 186 -32.04 -1.44 -2.93
CA ARG A 186 -33.34 -0.74 -2.90
C ARG A 186 -33.15 0.62 -2.23
N HIS A 187 -33.62 1.68 -2.87
CA HIS A 187 -33.65 3.03 -2.31
C HIS A 187 -34.87 3.19 -1.40
N SER A 188 -34.91 2.39 -0.33
CA SER A 188 -35.97 2.46 0.68
C SER A 188 -35.82 3.72 1.54
N GLU A 189 -36.88 4.09 2.24
CA GLU A 189 -36.88 5.28 3.10
C GLU A 189 -35.74 5.28 4.15
N PRO A 190 -35.43 4.18 4.86
CA PRO A 190 -34.27 4.15 5.76
C PRO A 190 -32.93 4.38 5.06
N VAL A 191 -32.77 3.85 3.83
CA VAL A 191 -31.53 4.03 3.04
C VAL A 191 -31.41 5.48 2.57
N ARG A 192 -32.51 6.07 2.08
CA ARG A 192 -32.57 7.48 1.67
C ARG A 192 -32.16 8.41 2.81
N LEU A 193 -32.77 8.24 3.99
CA LEU A 193 -32.44 9.04 5.17
C LEU A 193 -30.99 8.84 5.63
N ALA A 194 -30.48 7.60 5.58
CA ALA A 194 -29.09 7.35 5.92
C ALA A 194 -28.11 8.09 5.00
N MET A 195 -28.38 8.10 3.68
CA MET A 195 -27.56 8.82 2.70
C MET A 195 -27.65 10.34 2.90
N GLU A 196 -28.83 10.88 3.18
CA GLU A 196 -29.03 12.31 3.41
C GLU A 196 -28.35 12.80 4.68
N TRP A 197 -28.52 12.09 5.80
CA TRP A 197 -27.89 12.48 7.07
C TRP A 197 -26.37 12.30 7.03
N ALA A 198 -25.87 11.32 6.28
CA ALA A 198 -24.45 11.10 6.06
C ALA A 198 -23.89 11.89 4.86
N ALA A 199 -24.59 12.89 4.31
CA ALA A 199 -24.09 13.73 3.20
C ALA A 199 -22.78 14.47 3.57
N ARG A 200 -22.54 14.66 4.86
CA ARG A 200 -21.23 15.03 5.42
C ARG A 200 -20.84 13.97 6.45
N PRO A 201 -19.54 13.81 6.78
CA PRO A 201 -19.14 12.84 7.79
C PRO A 201 -19.87 13.05 9.12
N ILE A 202 -20.50 12.00 9.64
CA ILE A 202 -21.20 11.97 10.92
C ILE A 202 -20.72 10.78 11.76
N PRO A 203 -20.72 10.85 13.10
CA PRO A 203 -20.48 9.67 13.94
C PRO A 203 -21.44 8.53 13.58
N TYR A 204 -20.94 7.30 13.46
CA TYR A 204 -21.76 6.15 13.10
C TYR A 204 -22.85 5.89 14.16
N ALA A 205 -22.53 6.01 15.45
CA ALA A 205 -23.50 5.87 16.53
C ALA A 205 -24.64 6.89 16.41
N GLU A 206 -24.34 8.14 16.05
CA GLU A 206 -25.35 9.17 15.83
C GLU A 206 -26.28 8.83 14.65
N LEU A 207 -25.74 8.23 13.58
CA LEU A 207 -26.57 7.74 12.48
C LEU A 207 -27.55 6.64 12.94
N LEU A 208 -27.09 5.70 13.77
CA LEU A 208 -27.94 4.65 14.35
C LEU A 208 -29.07 5.25 15.18
N ASP A 209 -28.76 6.21 16.06
CA ASP A 209 -29.74 6.86 16.94
C ASP A 209 -30.81 7.62 16.14
N ARG A 210 -30.40 8.34 15.09
CA ARG A 210 -31.32 9.05 14.19
C ARG A 210 -32.24 8.07 13.45
N LEU A 211 -31.70 6.98 12.93
CA LEU A 211 -32.49 5.95 12.26
C LEU A 211 -33.45 5.24 13.24
N LYS A 212 -32.99 4.92 14.45
CA LYS A 212 -33.83 4.31 15.48
C LYS A 212 -34.97 5.23 15.91
N THR A 213 -34.70 6.53 16.00
CA THR A 213 -35.72 7.56 16.31
C THR A 213 -36.76 7.68 15.20
N ALA A 214 -36.34 7.68 13.94
CA ALA A 214 -37.25 7.75 12.79
C ALA A 214 -38.08 6.46 12.60
N PHE A 215 -37.55 5.31 13.02
CA PHE A 215 -38.18 3.99 12.88
C PHE A 215 -38.31 3.27 14.24
N PRO A 216 -39.15 3.77 15.17
CA PRO A 216 -39.18 3.28 16.55
C PRO A 216 -39.60 1.81 16.66
N ARG A 217 -40.41 1.31 15.72
CA ARG A 217 -40.88 -0.08 15.65
C ARG A 217 -39.81 -1.09 15.18
N VAL A 218 -38.70 -0.63 14.60
CA VAL A 218 -37.61 -1.49 14.10
C VAL A 218 -36.60 -1.71 15.22
N SER A 219 -36.13 -2.94 15.45
CA SER A 219 -35.13 -3.20 16.50
C SER A 219 -33.79 -2.54 16.18
N GLU A 220 -33.01 -2.21 17.22
CA GLU A 220 -31.66 -1.63 17.04
C GLU A 220 -30.77 -2.55 16.19
N GLN A 221 -30.84 -3.86 16.42
CA GLN A 221 -30.09 -4.84 15.64
C GLN A 221 -30.39 -4.78 14.14
N VAL A 222 -31.64 -4.54 13.74
CA VAL A 222 -32.00 -4.42 12.32
C VAL A 222 -31.43 -3.13 11.71
N VAL A 223 -31.49 -2.01 12.45
CA VAL A 223 -30.87 -0.74 12.03
C VAL A 223 -29.35 -0.89 11.86
N GLU A 224 -28.71 -1.53 12.83
CA GLU A 224 -27.27 -1.80 12.81
C GLU A 224 -26.87 -2.74 11.67
N THR A 225 -27.65 -3.80 11.43
CA THR A 225 -27.40 -4.73 10.32
C THR A 225 -27.52 -4.02 8.99
N MET A 226 -28.57 -3.21 8.79
CA MET A 226 -28.77 -2.46 7.55
C MET A 226 -27.63 -1.46 7.31
N THR A 227 -27.29 -0.64 8.31
CA THR A 227 -26.20 0.34 8.18
C THR A 227 -24.84 -0.32 7.96
N GLY A 228 -24.56 -1.43 8.64
CA GLY A 228 -23.36 -2.24 8.41
C GLY A 228 -23.31 -2.81 6.99
N GLN A 229 -24.44 -3.26 6.46
CA GLN A 229 -24.56 -3.72 5.08
C GLN A 229 -24.32 -2.62 4.04
N LEU A 230 -24.65 -1.36 4.35
CA LEU A 230 -24.35 -0.20 3.50
C LEU A 230 -22.85 0.11 3.51
N VAL A 231 -22.18 -0.03 4.66
CA VAL A 231 -20.72 0.09 4.79
C VAL A 231 -20.00 -1.01 4.01
N GLU A 232 -20.39 -2.27 4.22
CA GLU A 232 -19.79 -3.43 3.52
C GLU A 232 -19.91 -3.32 1.99
N ARG A 233 -20.93 -2.60 1.52
CA ARG A 233 -21.22 -2.39 0.10
C ARG A 233 -20.64 -1.10 -0.47
N ASP A 234 -19.79 -0.39 0.29
CA ASP A 234 -19.22 0.92 -0.09
C ASP A 234 -20.30 1.98 -0.42
N VAL A 235 -21.56 1.79 -0.02
CA VAL A 235 -22.62 2.81 -0.16
C VAL A 235 -22.43 3.90 0.89
N LEU A 236 -22.02 3.48 2.08
CA LEU A 236 -21.48 4.33 3.12
C LEU A 236 -19.98 4.06 3.25
N LEU A 237 -19.18 5.12 3.35
CA LEU A 237 -17.73 5.04 3.53
C LEU A 237 -17.38 5.41 4.97
N THR A 238 -16.42 4.70 5.57
CA THR A 238 -15.93 5.02 6.91
C THR A 238 -14.64 5.84 6.86
N ASP A 239 -14.32 6.53 7.96
CA ASP A 239 -13.03 7.18 8.14
C ASP A 239 -11.94 6.27 8.71
N LEU A 240 -12.12 4.95 8.72
CA LEU A 240 -11.07 3.99 9.08
C LEU A 240 -9.95 3.95 8.04
N ARG A 241 -10.30 4.12 6.76
CA ARG A 241 -9.35 4.03 5.64
C ARG A 241 -8.53 5.33 5.53
N PRO A 242 -7.19 5.28 5.55
CA PRO A 242 -6.35 6.46 5.46
C PRO A 242 -6.55 7.24 4.15
N PRO A 243 -6.66 8.58 4.20
CA PRO A 243 -6.54 9.41 3.01
C PRO A 243 -5.21 9.17 2.28
N LEU A 244 -5.20 9.27 0.95
CA LEU A 244 -3.99 9.09 0.13
C LEU A 244 -2.88 10.12 0.42
N SER A 245 -3.22 11.26 1.00
CA SER A 245 -2.31 12.30 1.45
C SER A 245 -1.62 11.98 2.78
N THR A 246 -2.07 10.95 3.50
CA THR A 246 -1.54 10.60 4.82
C THR A 246 -0.10 10.11 4.69
N ALA A 247 0.81 10.71 5.46
CA ALA A 247 2.22 10.32 5.46
C ALA A 247 2.42 8.92 6.06
N ASP A 248 1.73 8.64 7.16
CA ASP A 248 1.74 7.38 7.90
C ASP A 248 0.33 6.75 7.98
N PRO A 249 -0.02 5.84 7.06
CA PRO A 249 -1.33 5.18 7.06
C PRO A 249 -1.56 4.26 8.26
N LEU A 250 -0.50 3.71 8.88
CA LEU A 250 -0.66 2.81 10.03
C LEU A 250 -1.01 3.58 11.29
N ALA A 251 -0.29 4.68 11.55
CA ALA A 251 -0.60 5.56 12.68
C ALA A 251 -2.05 6.07 12.61
N TYR A 252 -2.49 6.49 11.41
CA TYR A 252 -3.87 6.93 11.17
C TYR A 252 -4.90 5.85 11.56
N VAL A 253 -4.72 4.61 11.10
CA VAL A 253 -5.63 3.51 11.42
C VAL A 253 -5.66 3.22 12.92
N LEU A 254 -4.48 3.16 13.55
CA LEU A 254 -4.34 2.84 14.96
C LEU A 254 -5.01 3.88 15.86
N GLU A 255 -4.95 5.15 15.50
CA GLU A 255 -5.66 6.23 16.19
C GLU A 255 -7.19 6.00 16.16
N ARG A 256 -7.74 5.57 15.02
CA ARG A 256 -9.19 5.34 14.86
C ARG A 256 -9.72 4.17 15.65
N VAL A 257 -8.89 3.16 15.90
CA VAL A 257 -9.28 1.98 16.67
C VAL A 257 -8.76 1.99 18.11
N ALA A 258 -8.11 3.07 18.55
CA ALA A 258 -7.46 3.15 19.87
C ALA A 258 -8.45 2.92 21.03
N ALA A 259 -9.70 3.37 20.88
CA ALA A 259 -10.76 3.24 21.89
C ALA A 259 -11.67 2.02 21.68
N VAL A 260 -11.29 1.09 20.78
CA VAL A 260 -12.04 -0.16 20.57
C VAL A 260 -11.47 -1.24 21.49
N ASP A 261 -12.25 -1.65 22.48
CA ASP A 261 -11.86 -2.69 23.43
C ASP A 261 -11.83 -4.08 22.79
N GLY A 262 -10.78 -4.85 23.08
CA GLY A 262 -10.65 -6.25 22.66
C GLY A 262 -10.40 -6.44 21.15
N LEU A 263 -9.69 -5.50 20.51
CA LEU A 263 -9.20 -5.65 19.13
C LEU A 263 -7.71 -6.04 19.16
N GLU A 264 -7.45 -7.34 19.35
CA GLU A 264 -6.09 -7.90 19.49
C GLU A 264 -5.22 -7.61 18.26
N GLU A 265 -5.82 -7.64 17.06
CA GLU A 265 -5.16 -7.37 15.80
C GLU A 265 -4.59 -5.94 15.72
N ALA A 266 -5.17 -4.99 16.47
CA ALA A 266 -4.62 -3.63 16.54
C ALA A 266 -3.28 -3.61 17.29
N ALA A 267 -3.07 -4.47 18.29
CA ALA A 267 -1.79 -4.60 18.97
C ALA A 267 -0.73 -5.17 18.02
N ARG A 268 -1.07 -6.24 17.28
CA ARG A 268 -0.19 -6.80 16.24
C ARG A 268 0.15 -5.76 15.16
N LEU A 269 -0.81 -4.92 14.77
CA LEU A 269 -0.57 -3.84 13.80
C LEU A 269 0.42 -2.79 14.33
N ARG A 270 0.41 -2.47 15.63
CA ARG A 270 1.43 -1.60 16.26
C ARG A 270 2.82 -2.22 16.20
N GLU A 271 2.94 -3.51 16.45
CA GLU A 271 4.22 -4.23 16.38
C GLU A 271 4.79 -4.24 14.95
N ILE A 272 3.92 -4.46 13.95
CA ILE A 272 4.27 -4.35 12.53
C ILE A 272 4.74 -2.93 12.22
N GLY A 273 3.99 -1.91 12.65
CA GLY A 273 4.38 -0.51 12.48
C GLY A 273 5.76 -0.20 13.07
N ALA A 274 6.03 -0.68 14.29
CA ALA A 274 7.32 -0.53 14.94
C ALA A 274 8.44 -1.28 14.19
N ALA A 275 8.17 -2.47 13.64
CA ALA A 275 9.13 -3.21 12.83
C ALA A 275 9.46 -2.50 11.51
N LEU A 276 8.45 -1.96 10.83
CA LEU A 276 8.63 -1.16 9.61
C LEU A 276 9.40 0.14 9.89
N ALA A 277 9.14 0.80 11.02
CA ALA A 277 9.88 1.99 11.44
C ALA A 277 11.36 1.68 11.71
N ARG A 278 11.66 0.57 12.40
CA ARG A 278 13.05 0.09 12.58
C ARG A 278 13.71 -0.19 11.24
N TYR A 279 13.01 -0.85 10.32
CA TYR A 279 13.54 -1.13 8.98
C TYR A 279 13.80 0.17 8.19
N ALA A 280 12.92 1.16 8.29
CA ALA A 280 13.07 2.46 7.64
C ALA A 280 14.30 3.23 8.14
N ALA A 281 14.65 3.07 9.41
CA ALA A 281 15.80 3.72 10.05
C ALA A 281 17.15 3.07 9.68
N CYS A 282 17.18 1.81 9.24
CA CYS A 282 18.41 1.17 8.76
C CYS A 282 18.87 1.82 7.45
N PRO A 283 20.18 2.01 7.22
CA PRO A 283 20.70 2.37 5.90
C PRO A 283 20.31 1.33 4.83
N PRO A 284 20.11 1.74 3.56
CA PRO A 284 19.94 0.79 2.46
C PRO A 284 21.14 -0.16 2.33
N GLY A 285 20.87 -1.47 2.32
CA GLY A 285 21.86 -2.55 2.35
C GLY A 285 22.05 -3.18 3.73
N GLU A 286 21.64 -2.50 4.80
CA GLU A 286 21.86 -2.95 6.17
C GLU A 286 20.57 -3.43 6.86
N GLY A 287 19.43 -3.39 6.16
CA GLY A 287 18.11 -3.61 6.75
C GLY A 287 17.57 -5.04 6.69
N ARG A 288 18.24 -5.97 6.02
CA ARG A 288 17.71 -7.31 5.72
C ARG A 288 17.20 -8.10 6.94
N PRO A 289 17.93 -8.20 8.07
CA PRO A 289 17.43 -8.94 9.23
C PRO A 289 16.12 -8.35 9.77
N VAL A 290 16.03 -7.01 9.82
CA VAL A 290 14.85 -6.29 10.31
C VAL A 290 13.68 -6.44 9.32
N TRP A 291 13.95 -6.42 8.02
CA TRP A 291 12.96 -6.69 6.97
C TRP A 291 12.33 -8.08 7.12
N GLY A 292 13.17 -9.11 7.31
CA GLY A 292 12.69 -10.48 7.51
C GLY A 292 11.73 -10.62 8.69
N SER A 293 12.05 -9.99 9.83
CA SER A 293 11.15 -9.96 10.99
C SER A 293 9.85 -9.21 10.73
N ALA A 294 9.91 -8.07 10.03
CA ALA A 294 8.71 -7.29 9.70
C ALA A 294 7.76 -8.08 8.78
N VAL A 295 8.29 -8.72 7.73
CA VAL A 295 7.49 -9.54 6.80
C VAL A 295 6.92 -10.77 7.50
N ALA A 296 7.68 -11.43 8.38
CA ALA A 296 7.19 -12.57 9.14
C ALA A 296 6.00 -12.21 10.04
N ALA A 297 6.02 -11.02 10.65
CA ALA A 297 4.91 -10.54 11.48
C ALA A 297 3.61 -10.27 10.69
N MET A 298 3.70 -10.07 9.37
CA MET A 298 2.56 -9.79 8.47
C MET A 298 1.95 -11.04 7.81
N ARG A 299 2.61 -12.20 7.96
CA ARG A 299 2.11 -13.51 7.50
C ARG A 299 1.29 -14.21 8.59
#